data_AF-A0AA91QYE8-F1
#
_entry.id   AF-A0AA91QYE8-F1
#
_cell.length_a   1.000
_cell.length_b   1.000
_cell.length_c   1.000
_cell.angle_alpha   90.00
_cell.angle_beta   90.00
_cell.angle_gamma   90.00
#
_symmetry.space_group_name_H-M   'P 1'
#
loop_
_entity.id
_entity.type
_entity.pdbx_description
1 polymer ?
#
loop_
_entity_poly.entity_id
_entity_poly.type
_entity_poly.pdbx_seq_one_letter_code
_entity_poly.pdbx_strand_id
1 'polypeptide(L)'
;MSVSKYRLNAIGKIGAALFVLPTPFAAWKYSAALSAFAERGDFERTLESVQGKIALPELPTTLFVALATLTLIGFVMLLIGREIVTEA
;
A
#
# COMPACT_ATOMS: atom_id res chain seq x y z
N MET A 1 -7.96 41.71 5.05
CA MET A 1 -7.61 40.67 4.06
C MET A 1 -8.12 39.35 4.61
N SER A 2 -9.15 38.73 4.02
CA SER A 2 -9.61 37.42 4.50
C SER A 2 -8.63 36.34 4.04
N VAL A 3 -8.18 35.50 4.98
CA VAL A 3 -7.28 34.39 4.66
C VAL A 3 -8.13 33.16 4.41
N SER A 4 -8.14 32.68 3.17
CA SER A 4 -8.81 31.43 2.82
C SER A 4 -7.88 30.25 3.14
N LYS A 5 -8.31 29.36 4.03
CA LYS A 5 -7.57 28.16 4.45
C LYS A 5 -8.16 26.94 3.76
N TYR A 6 -7.29 26.05 3.25
CA TYR A 6 -7.72 24.75 2.74
C TYR A 6 -7.77 23.74 3.88
N ARG A 7 -8.90 23.03 4.02
CA ARG A 7 -9.06 21.93 4.98
C ARG A 7 -9.57 20.67 4.27
N LEU A 8 -9.34 19.52 4.90
CA LEU A 8 -9.92 18.24 4.48
C LEU A 8 -11.17 17.96 5.32
N ASN A 9 -12.28 17.71 4.63
CA ASN A 9 -13.51 17.23 5.24
C ASN A 9 -13.37 15.73 5.63
N ALA A 10 -14.43 15.14 6.19
CA ALA A 10 -14.40 13.73 6.61
C ALA A 10 -14.03 12.77 5.47
N ILE A 11 -14.53 13.01 4.25
CA ILE A 11 -14.24 12.22 3.05
C ILE A 11 -12.78 12.35 2.67
N GLY A 12 -12.23 13.58 2.69
CA GLY A 12 -10.82 13.83 2.41
C GLY A 12 -9.88 13.13 3.39
N LYS A 13 -10.26 13.03 4.67
CA LYS A 13 -9.49 12.28 5.67
C LYS A 13 -9.49 10.77 5.42
N ILE A 14 -10.66 10.21 5.05
CA ILE A 14 -10.77 8.80 4.66
C ILE A 14 -9.94 8.54 3.40
N GLY A 15 -10.01 9.44 2.42
CA GLY A 15 -9.20 9.40 1.22
C GLY A 15 -7.70 9.38 1.52
N ALA A 16 -7.24 10.21 2.46
CA ALA A 16 -5.85 10.22 2.90
C ALA A 16 -5.40 8.87 3.46
N ALA A 17 -6.24 8.25 4.30
CA ALA A 17 -5.96 6.94 4.86
C ALA A 17 -5.90 5.87 3.76
N LEU A 18 -6.88 5.84 2.85
CA LEU A 18 -6.94 4.88 1.75
C LEU A 18 -5.83 5.06 0.71
N PHE A 19 -5.31 6.28 0.56
CA PHE A 19 -4.19 6.56 -0.33
C PHE A 19 -2.85 6.10 0.26
N VAL A 20 -2.66 6.28 1.58
CA VAL A 20 -1.35 6.08 2.21
C VAL A 20 -1.19 4.67 2.80
N LEU A 21 -2.22 4.10 3.43
CA LEU A 21 -2.12 2.83 4.16
C LEU A 21 -1.86 1.58 3.31
N PRO A 22 -2.32 1.47 2.04
CA PRO A 22 -2.06 0.28 1.24
C PRO A 22 -0.56 0.00 1.01
N THR A 23 0.26 1.04 0.90
CA THR A 23 1.71 0.94 0.62
C THR A 23 2.51 0.29 1.76
N PRO A 24 2.45 0.76 3.03
CA PRO A 24 3.12 0.08 4.13
C PRO A 24 2.53 -1.30 4.40
N PHE A 25 1.23 -1.51 4.14
CA PHE A 25 0.62 -2.84 4.26
C PHE A 25 1.18 -3.84 3.24
N ALA A 26 1.36 -3.41 1.98
CA ALA A 26 2.00 -4.23 0.95
C ALA A 26 3.44 -4.60 1.36
N ALA A 27 4.21 -3.63 1.85
CA ALA A 27 5.59 -3.85 2.29
C ALA A 27 5.67 -4.86 3.45
N TRP A 28 4.78 -4.75 4.44
CA TRP A 28 4.72 -5.69 5.55
C TRP A 28 4.38 -7.12 5.09
N LYS A 29 3.40 -7.28 4.20
CA LYS A 29 3.03 -8.58 3.64
C LYS A 29 4.15 -9.21 2.83
N TYR A 30 4.84 -8.42 2.02
CA TYR A 30 6.00 -8.88 1.27
C TYR A 30 7.14 -9.32 2.18
N SER A 31 7.45 -8.53 3.23
CA SER A 31 8.47 -8.89 4.21
C SER A 31 8.15 -10.19 4.94
N ALA A 32 6.89 -10.39 5.34
CA ALA A 32 6.46 -11.62 6.02
C ALA A 32 6.53 -12.84 5.08
N ALA A 33 6.20 -12.68 3.80
CA ALA A 33 6.33 -13.74 2.81
C ALA A 33 7.81 -14.09 2.56
N LEU A 34 8.69 -13.09 2.56
CA LEU A 34 10.13 -13.29 2.40
C LEU A 34 10.75 -14.01 3.60
N SER A 35 10.35 -13.67 4.84
CA SER A 35 10.83 -14.36 6.04
C SER A 35 10.36 -15.83 6.06
N ALA A 36 9.09 -16.08 5.75
CA ALA A 36 8.56 -17.44 5.64
C ALA A 36 9.24 -18.25 4.52
N PHE A 37 9.58 -17.60 3.40
CA PHE A 37 10.36 -18.20 2.34
C PHE A 37 11.79 -18.55 2.80
N ALA A 38 12.44 -17.66 3.54
CA ALA A 38 13.78 -17.88 4.08
C ALA A 38 13.84 -18.96 5.18
N GLU A 39 12.71 -19.33 5.77
CA GLU A 39 12.59 -20.42 6.76
C GLU A 39 12.34 -21.80 6.12
N ARG A 40 12.24 -21.91 4.78
CA ARG A 40 12.17 -23.22 4.11
C ARG A 40 13.43 -24.05 4.36
N GLY A 41 13.20 -25.33 4.61
CA GLY A 41 14.22 -26.28 5.08
C GLY A 41 15.42 -26.43 4.12
N ASP A 42 16.56 -26.83 4.70
CA ASP A 42 17.87 -26.86 4.02
C ASP A 42 17.89 -27.66 2.71
N PHE A 43 17.00 -28.66 2.56
CA PHE A 43 16.88 -29.46 1.34
C PHE A 43 16.36 -28.67 0.13
N GLU A 44 15.33 -27.82 0.31
CA GLU A 44 14.80 -26.96 -0.75
C GLU A 44 15.80 -25.87 -1.15
N ARG A 45 16.49 -25.28 -0.17
CA ARG A 45 17.60 -24.34 -0.42
C ARG A 45 18.74 -24.97 -1.25
N THR A 46 19.06 -26.23 -0.98
CA THR A 46 20.11 -26.96 -1.70
C THR A 46 19.69 -27.27 -3.13
N LEU A 47 18.41 -27.56 -3.38
CA LEU A 47 17.90 -27.75 -4.74
C LEU A 47 17.86 -26.43 -5.54
N GLU A 48 17.52 -25.31 -4.90
CA GLU A 48 17.53 -23.98 -5.53
C GLU A 48 18.95 -23.52 -5.91
N SER A 49 19.94 -23.78 -5.05
CA SER A 49 21.34 -23.44 -5.33
C SER A 49 21.91 -24.25 -6.50
N VAL A 50 21.43 -25.47 -6.72
CA VAL A 50 21.80 -26.32 -7.87
C VAL A 50 21.11 -25.88 -9.16
N GLN A 51 19.87 -25.36 -9.11
CA GLN A 51 19.15 -24.87 -10.30
C GLN A 51 19.47 -23.42 -10.70
N GLY A 52 20.17 -22.65 -9.85
CA GLY A 52 20.59 -21.27 -10.15
C GLY A 52 19.45 -20.25 -10.22
N LYS A 53 18.21 -20.65 -9.88
CA LYS A 53 17.05 -19.77 -9.82
C LYS A 53 16.74 -19.47 -8.36
N ILE A 54 16.85 -18.19 -7.99
CA ILE A 54 16.35 -17.70 -6.71
C ILE A 54 14.83 -17.61 -6.85
N ALA A 55 14.09 -18.50 -6.22
CA ALA A 55 12.64 -18.37 -6.17
C ALA A 55 12.30 -17.19 -5.25
N LEU A 56 11.55 -16.22 -5.78
CA LEU A 56 10.99 -15.14 -4.97
C LEU A 56 9.65 -15.60 -4.41
N PRO A 57 9.24 -15.12 -3.23
CA PRO A 57 7.91 -15.41 -2.69
C PRO A 57 6.84 -14.92 -3.68
N GLU A 58 6.04 -15.85 -4.20
CA GLU A 58 4.89 -15.53 -5.03
C GLU A 58 3.77 -14.96 -4.16
N LEU A 59 3.50 -13.67 -4.32
CA LEU A 59 2.31 -13.04 -3.74
C LEU A 59 1.17 -13.01 -4.77
N PRO A 60 -0.08 -13.14 -4.31
CA PRO A 60 -1.23 -13.12 -5.21
C PRO A 60 -1.34 -11.76 -5.90
N THR A 61 -1.41 -11.75 -7.23
CA THR A 61 -1.59 -10.53 -8.04
C THR A 61 -2.85 -9.76 -7.64
N THR A 62 -3.89 -10.47 -7.22
CA THR A 62 -5.15 -9.89 -6.73
C THR A 62 -4.96 -8.97 -5.52
N LEU A 63 -3.98 -9.25 -4.65
CA LEU A 63 -3.66 -8.39 -3.51
C LEU A 63 -3.13 -7.04 -3.99
N PHE A 64 -2.20 -7.03 -4.94
CA PHE A 64 -1.65 -5.78 -5.49
C PHE A 64 -2.71 -5.00 -6.26
N VAL A 65 -3.56 -5.69 -7.02
CA VAL A 65 -4.70 -5.05 -7.73
C VAL A 65 -5.66 -4.41 -6.73
N ALA A 66 -6.01 -5.11 -5.64
CA ALA A 66 -6.89 -4.57 -4.61
C ALA A 66 -6.28 -3.34 -3.91
N LEU A 67 -5.01 -3.42 -3.53
CA LEU A 67 -4.30 -2.29 -2.89
C LEU A 67 -4.17 -1.09 -3.83
N ALA A 68 -3.85 -1.31 -5.10
CA ALA A 68 -3.80 -0.24 -6.12
C ALA A 68 -5.19 0.37 -6.38
N THR A 69 -6.25 -0.44 -6.32
CA THR A 69 -7.62 0.08 -6.45
C THR A 69 -7.99 0.95 -5.25
N LEU A 70 -7.61 0.55 -4.04
CA LEU A 70 -7.83 1.32 -2.83
C LEU A 70 -7.07 2.66 -2.84
N THR A 71 -5.82 2.68 -3.34
CA THR A 71 -5.07 3.94 -3.46
C THR A 71 -5.72 4.88 -4.47
N LEU A 72 -6.20 4.36 -5.61
CA LEU A 72 -6.92 5.16 -6.60
C LEU A 72 -8.20 5.78 -6.01
N ILE A 73 -9.00 4.97 -5.31
CA ILE A 73 -10.21 5.46 -4.61
C ILE A 73 -9.83 6.53 -3.58
N GLY A 74 -8.78 6.28 -2.79
CA GLY A 74 -8.29 7.24 -1.79
C GLY A 74 -7.86 8.58 -2.40
N PHE A 75 -7.18 8.53 -3.55
CA PHE A 75 -6.79 9.72 -4.29
C PHE A 75 -7.99 10.53 -4.76
N VAL A 76 -9.01 9.88 -5.32
CA VAL A 76 -10.25 10.57 -5.75
C VAL A 76 -10.95 11.23 -4.56
N MET A 77 -11.05 10.52 -3.42
CA MET A 77 -11.66 11.05 -2.20
C MET A 77 -10.87 12.24 -1.62
N LEU A 78 -9.53 12.23 -1.70
CA LEU A 78 -8.69 13.36 -1.31
C LEU A 78 -8.97 14.62 -2.14
N LEU A 79 -9.12 14.45 -3.45
CA LEU A 79 -9.38 15.57 -4.36
C LEU A 79 -10.76 16.19 -4.10
N ILE A 80 -11.79 15.36 -3.94
CA ILE A 80 -13.16 15.82 -3.69
C ILE A 80 -13.32 16.35 -2.26
N GLY A 81 -12.57 15.81 -1.31
CA GLY A 81 -12.66 16.16 0.11
C GLY A 81 -11.98 17.45 0.53
N ARG A 82 -11.39 18.21 -0.41
CA ARG A 82 -10.79 19.53 -0.13
C ARG A 82 -11.85 20.62 -0.16
N GLU A 83 -11.95 21.36 0.94
CA GLU A 83 -12.84 22.51 1.06
C GLU A 83 -12.05 23.78 1.41
N ILE A 84 -12.57 24.93 0.97
CA ILE A 84 -12.01 26.26 1.25
C ILE A 84 -12.85 26.87 2.38
N VAL A 85 -12.21 27.19 3.49
CA VAL A 85 -12.82 27.90 4.62
C VAL A 85 -12.25 29.30 4.67
N THR A 86 -13.11 30.30 4.51
CA THR A 86 -12.75 31.71 4.64
C THR A 86 -13.21 32.20 6.01
N GLU A 87 -12.26 32.59 6.87
CA GLU A 87 -12.57 33.28 8.13
C GLU A 87 -12.92 34.74 7.79
N ALA A 88 -14.12 35.16 8.21
CA ALA A 88 -14.64 36.52 8.01
C ALA A 88 -14.05 37.50 9.04
#